data_AF-A0A8X6V096-F1
#
_entry.id   AF-A0A8X6V096-F1
#
_cell.length_a   1.000
_cell.length_b   1.000
_cell.length_c   1.000
_cell.angle_alpha   90.00
_cell.angle_beta   90.00
_cell.angle_gamma   90.00
#
_symmetry.space_group_name_H-M   'P 1'
#
loop_
_entity.id
_entity.type
_entity.pdbx_description
1 polymer ?
#
loop_
_entity_poly.entity_id
_entity_poly.type
_entity_poly.pdbx_seq_one_letter_code
_entity_poly.pdbx_strand_id
1 'polypeptide(L)'
;MLTLPEKALLVKLYYQNGECASAALRSYRYTKGIRRGKGPLTNAAVARMISKFEATGCLDDKRSSGRPSTRRNAAETVKDEMETVAGSSMHGEVSARAVARRTGIPYTTV
;
A
#
# COMPACT_ATOMS: atom_id res chain seq x y z
N MET A 1 -8.77 5.10 -4.03
CA MET A 1 -7.53 4.84 -4.79
C MET A 1 -7.90 4.20 -6.12
N LEU A 2 -7.18 4.50 -7.21
CA LEU A 2 -7.41 3.83 -8.48
C LEU A 2 -6.85 2.41 -8.45
N THR A 3 -7.63 1.46 -8.95
CA THR A 3 -7.16 0.08 -9.12
C THR A 3 -6.18 -0.02 -10.30
N LEU A 4 -5.30 -1.02 -10.30
CA LEU A 4 -4.39 -1.30 -11.42
C LEU A 4 -5.07 -1.37 -12.80
N PRO A 5 -6.18 -2.12 -12.99
CA PRO A 5 -6.86 -2.15 -14.27
C PRO A 5 -7.38 -0.78 -14.71
N GLU A 6 -7.80 0.08 -13.77
CA GLU A 6 -8.23 1.44 -14.10
C GLU A 6 -7.07 2.34 -14.52
N LYS A 7 -5.89 2.19 -13.90
CA LYS A 7 -4.67 2.89 -14.33
C LYS A 7 -4.27 2.45 -15.74
N ALA A 8 -4.28 1.15 -16.01
CA ALA A 8 -3.95 0.59 -17.33
C ALA A 8 -4.91 1.09 -18.41
N LEU A 9 -6.21 1.14 -18.11
CA LEU A 9 -7.22 1.70 -19.01
C LEU A 9 -6.93 3.18 -19.32
N LEU A 10 -6.61 3.99 -18.31
CA LEU A 10 -6.28 5.40 -18.49
C LEU A 10 -5.05 5.62 -19.39
N VAL A 11 -3.99 4.84 -19.19
CA VAL A 11 -2.78 4.91 -20.00
C VAL A 11 -3.06 4.48 -21.44
N LYS A 12 -3.83 3.40 -21.63
CA LYS A 12 -4.28 2.99 -22.97
C LYS A 12 -5.06 4.10 -23.67
N LEU A 13 -6.02 4.71 -22.96
CA LEU A 13 -6.82 5.81 -23.50
C LEU A 13 -5.95 7.04 -23.79
N TYR A 14 -4.90 7.29 -23.03
CA TYR A 14 -3.98 8.41 -23.28
C TYR A 14 -3.29 8.28 -24.63
N TYR A 15 -2.65 7.14 -24.90
CA TYR A 15 -1.99 6.91 -26.18
C TYR A 15 -2.97 6.83 -27.35
N GLN A 16 -4.17 6.25 -27.14
CA GLN A 16 -5.22 6.23 -28.16
C GLN A 16 -5.79 7.62 -28.51
N ASN A 17 -5.73 8.58 -27.58
CA ASN A 17 -6.22 9.94 -27.79
C ASN A 17 -5.09 10.94 -28.10
N GLY A 18 -3.98 10.46 -28.70
CA GLY A 18 -2.89 11.32 -29.16
C GLY A 18 -2.17 12.05 -28.03
N GLU A 19 -1.91 11.36 -26.92
CA GLU A 19 -1.14 11.88 -25.79
C GLU A 19 -1.78 13.11 -25.10
N CYS A 20 -3.12 13.20 -25.17
CA CYS A 20 -3.88 14.24 -24.51
C CYS A 20 -4.53 13.75 -23.21
N ALA A 21 -4.04 14.20 -22.06
CA ALA A 21 -4.56 13.81 -20.74
C ALA A 21 -6.04 14.20 -20.56
N SER A 22 -6.44 15.37 -21.07
CA SER A 22 -7.84 15.84 -21.02
C SER A 22 -8.78 14.94 -21.81
N ALA A 23 -8.36 14.50 -23.00
CA ALA A 23 -9.14 13.61 -23.86
C ALA A 23 -9.24 12.21 -23.25
N ALA A 24 -8.12 11.67 -22.77
CA ALA A 24 -8.07 10.37 -22.08
C ALA A 24 -9.01 10.33 -20.87
N LEU A 25 -8.97 11.38 -20.05
CA LEU A 25 -9.81 11.50 -18.86
C LEU A 25 -11.29 11.66 -19.22
N ARG A 26 -11.62 12.37 -20.30
CA ARG A 26 -12.99 12.48 -20.81
C ARG A 26 -13.53 11.13 -21.28
N SER A 27 -12.73 10.37 -22.03
CA SER A 27 -13.07 9.03 -22.50
C SER A 27 -13.22 8.05 -21.32
N TYR A 28 -12.33 8.11 -20.33
CA TYR A 28 -12.43 7.31 -19.10
C TYR A 28 -13.71 7.60 -18.32
N ARG A 29 -14.06 8.88 -18.15
CA ARG A 29 -15.30 9.27 -17.47
C ARG A 29 -16.54 8.78 -18.22
N TYR A 30 -16.52 8.85 -19.55
CA TYR A 30 -17.61 8.35 -20.38
C TYR A 30 -17.79 6.83 -20.22
N THR A 31 -16.72 6.05 -20.31
CA THR A 31 -16.79 4.58 -20.18
C THR A 31 -17.21 4.13 -18.77
N LYS A 32 -16.88 4.91 -17.74
CA LYS A 32 -17.27 4.63 -16.34
C LYS A 32 -18.58 5.28 -15.90
N GLY A 33 -19.26 6.03 -16.77
CA GLY A 33 -20.50 6.75 -16.42
C GLY A 33 -20.32 7.87 -15.39
N ILE A 34 -19.11 8.43 -15.25
CA ILE A 34 -18.80 9.48 -14.29
C ILE A 34 -19.21 10.85 -14.87
N ARG A 35 -20.02 11.62 -14.13
CA ARG A 35 -20.42 12.98 -14.54
C ARG A 35 -19.21 13.89 -14.74
N ARG A 36 -19.26 14.77 -15.74
CA ARG A 36 -18.22 15.80 -15.97
C ARG A 36 -18.05 16.68 -14.73
N GLY A 37 -16.80 16.99 -14.40
CA GLY A 37 -16.45 17.76 -13.20
C GLY A 37 -16.53 16.97 -11.89
N LYS A 38 -17.09 15.75 -11.89
CA LYS A 38 -17.03 14.83 -10.75
C LYS A 38 -15.97 13.76 -10.96
N GLY A 39 -15.42 13.27 -9.86
CA GLY A 39 -14.49 12.16 -9.81
C GLY A 39 -13.11 12.53 -9.27
N PRO A 40 -12.38 11.55 -8.71
CA PRO A 40 -11.13 11.77 -7.99
C PRO A 40 -9.92 12.10 -8.88
N LEU A 41 -10.09 12.05 -10.21
CA LEU A 41 -9.02 12.26 -11.18
C LEU A 41 -9.08 13.66 -11.77
N THR A 42 -7.94 14.33 -11.72
CA THR A 42 -7.64 15.59 -12.42
C THR A 42 -6.70 15.32 -13.59
N ASN A 43 -6.64 16.25 -14.55
CA ASN A 43 -5.70 16.16 -15.68
C ASN A 43 -4.25 16.05 -15.18
N ALA A 44 -3.89 16.81 -14.14
CA ALA A 44 -2.57 16.74 -13.51
C ALA A 44 -2.28 15.39 -12.84
N ALA A 45 -3.31 14.70 -12.31
CA ALA A 45 -3.15 13.35 -11.77
C ALA A 45 -2.86 12.33 -12.89
N VAL A 46 -3.55 12.44 -14.03
CA VAL A 46 -3.31 11.59 -15.21
C VAL A 46 -1.91 11.84 -15.78
N ALA A 47 -1.51 13.10 -15.95
CA ALA A 47 -0.17 13.45 -16.42
C ALA A 47 0.93 12.85 -15.52
N ARG A 48 0.81 13.00 -14.19
CA ARG A 48 1.76 12.40 -13.24
C ARG A 48 1.80 10.87 -13.31
N MET A 49 0.67 10.22 -13.57
CA MET A 49 0.60 8.78 -13.73
C MET A 49 1.35 8.31 -14.98
N ILE A 50 1.20 9.04 -16.09
CA ILE A 50 1.88 8.74 -17.35
C ILE A 50 3.38 8.99 -17.23
N SER A 51 3.81 10.14 -16.69
CA SER A 51 5.24 10.41 -16.49
C SER A 51 5.90 9.35 -15.60
N LYS A 52 5.18 8.86 -14.59
CA LYS A 52 5.67 7.73 -13.77
C LYS A 52 5.76 6.44 -14.60
N PHE A 53 4.73 6.13 -15.38
CA PHE A 53 4.73 4.96 -16.25
C PHE A 53 5.87 4.98 -17.26
N GLU A 54 6.13 6.13 -17.91
CA GLU A 54 7.23 6.29 -18.86
C GLU A 54 8.60 6.17 -18.18
N ALA A 55 8.73 6.67 -16.94
CA ALA A 55 9.97 6.57 -16.19
C ALA A 55 10.25 5.16 -15.63
N THR A 56 9.22 4.39 -15.24
CA THR A 56 9.40 3.11 -14.53
C THR A 56 8.88 1.89 -15.28
N GLY A 57 8.17 2.05 -16.39
CA GLY A 57 7.47 0.96 -17.11
C GLY A 57 6.36 0.27 -16.31
N CYS A 58 5.93 0.87 -15.19
CA CYS A 58 5.12 0.20 -14.16
C CYS A 58 4.03 1.12 -13.61
N LEU A 59 2.83 0.57 -13.42
CA LEU A 59 1.65 1.27 -12.87
C LEU A 59 1.38 0.97 -11.39
N ASP A 60 2.15 0.04 -10.81
CA ASP A 60 2.06 -0.28 -9.39
C ASP A 60 2.39 0.93 -8.54
N ASP A 61 1.65 1.08 -7.45
CA ASP A 61 1.99 2.07 -6.45
C ASP A 61 3.31 1.69 -5.81
N LYS A 62 4.15 2.69 -5.51
CA LYS A 62 5.36 2.42 -4.75
C LYS A 62 4.93 1.83 -3.41
N ARG A 63 5.64 0.78 -2.99
CA ARG A 63 5.51 0.27 -1.63
C ARG A 63 5.70 1.44 -0.66
N SER A 64 4.81 1.56 0.33
CA SER A 64 4.85 2.69 1.25
C SER A 64 6.25 2.77 1.87
N SER A 65 6.90 3.92 1.78
CA SER A 65 8.22 4.16 2.36
C SER A 65 8.15 4.43 3.87
N GLY A 66 7.09 3.96 4.53
CA GLY A 66 6.86 4.15 5.96
C GLY A 66 7.52 3.06 6.81
N ARG A 67 7.42 3.21 8.14
CA ARG A 67 7.81 2.15 9.07
C ARG A 67 7.10 0.87 8.67
N PRO A 68 7.82 -0.25 8.47
CA PRO A 68 7.19 -1.53 8.17
C PRO A 68 6.11 -1.79 9.23
N SER A 69 4.90 -2.16 8.80
CA SER A 69 3.91 -2.64 9.74
C SER A 69 4.55 -3.77 10.54
N THR A 70 4.52 -3.66 11.86
CA THR A 70 4.78 -4.79 12.74
C THR A 70 3.92 -5.94 12.23
N ARG A 71 4.52 -7.12 12.04
CA ARG A 71 3.88 -8.27 11.37
C ARG A 71 2.43 -8.40 11.85
N ARG A 72 1.48 -8.69 10.95
CA ARG A 72 0.05 -8.75 11.30
C ARG A 72 -0.24 -9.60 12.54
N ASN A 73 0.57 -10.64 12.77
CA ASN A 73 0.44 -11.58 13.88
C ASN A 73 1.45 -11.30 15.01
N ALA A 74 2.16 -10.16 15.00
CA ALA A 74 3.21 -9.86 15.97
C ALA A 74 2.67 -9.89 17.41
N ALA A 75 1.46 -9.41 17.65
CA ALA A 75 0.84 -9.43 18.97
C ALA A 75 0.53 -10.86 19.45
N GLU A 76 0.06 -11.72 18.55
CA GLU A 76 -0.23 -13.14 18.84
C GLU A 76 1.07 -13.91 19.12
N THR A 77 2.09 -13.75 18.26
CA THR A 77 3.41 -14.34 18.46
C THR A 77 4.09 -13.85 19.74
N VAL A 78 3.94 -12.57 20.10
CA VAL A 78 4.44 -12.03 21.38
C VAL A 78 3.69 -12.65 22.54
N LYS A 79 2.37 -12.75 22.47
CA LYS A 79 1.53 -13.33 23.53
C LYS A 79 1.91 -14.80 23.79
N ASP A 80 2.00 -15.62 22.75
CA ASP A 80 2.33 -17.04 22.88
C ASP A 80 3.73 -17.22 23.50
N GLU A 81 4.71 -16.42 23.07
CA GLU A 81 6.05 -16.44 23.65
C GLU A 81 6.09 -15.87 25.08
N MET A 82 5.23 -14.90 25.42
CA MET A 82 5.09 -14.43 26.80
C MET A 82 4.56 -15.53 27.71
N GLU A 83 3.54 -16.29 27.29
CA GLU A 83 2.97 -17.39 28.07
C GLU A 83 3.99 -18.52 28.28
N THR A 84 4.76 -18.87 27.24
CA THR A 84 5.84 -19.87 27.39
C THR A 84 6.95 -19.40 28.31
N VAL A 85 7.35 -18.12 28.25
CA VAL A 85 8.37 -17.55 29.15
C VAL A 85 7.85 -17.49 30.58
N ALA A 86 6.59 -17.08 30.80
CA ALA A 86 5.96 -17.03 32.12
C ALA A 86 5.94 -18.42 32.77
N GLY A 87 5.53 -19.45 32.02
CA GLY A 87 5.45 -20.84 32.50
C GLY A 87 6.81 -21.47 32.81
N SER A 88 7.91 -20.91 32.27
CA SER A 88 9.28 -21.33 32.59
C SER A 88 9.87 -20.63 33.83
N SER A 89 9.17 -19.65 34.39
CA SER A 89 9.61 -18.90 35.56
C SER A 89 8.86 -19.35 36.83
N MET A 90 9.55 -19.45 37.95
CA MET A 90 8.92 -19.87 39.22
C MET A 90 7.89 -18.86 39.74
N HIS A 91 7.97 -17.60 39.33
CA HIS A 91 7.13 -16.49 39.84
C HIS A 91 6.20 -15.89 38.76
N GLY A 92 6.15 -16.46 37.55
CA GLY A 92 5.35 -15.93 36.44
C GLY A 92 5.89 -14.62 35.83
N GLU A 93 7.16 -14.30 36.06
CA GLU A 93 7.78 -13.08 35.54
C GLU A 93 8.18 -13.21 34.07
N VAL A 94 7.92 -12.16 33.29
CA VAL A 94 8.23 -12.11 31.86
C VAL A 94 9.09 -10.90 31.54
N SER A 95 10.21 -11.13 30.86
CA SER A 95 11.07 -10.06 30.35
C SER A 95 10.72 -9.76 28.90
N ALA A 96 10.31 -8.52 28.62
CA ALA A 96 10.11 -8.05 27.24
C ALA A 96 11.39 -8.20 26.38
N ARG A 97 12.60 -8.12 26.98
CA ARG A 97 13.85 -8.41 26.26
C ARG A 97 14.01 -9.89 25.92
N ALA A 98 13.56 -10.80 26.80
CA ALA A 98 13.60 -12.23 26.52
C ALA A 98 12.64 -12.59 25.37
N VAL A 99 11.44 -12.03 25.39
CA VAL A 99 10.42 -12.24 24.34
C VAL A 99 10.87 -11.61 23.01
N ALA A 100 11.47 -10.43 23.01
CA ALA A 100 12.03 -9.81 21.81
C ALA A 100 13.12 -10.68 21.14
N ARG A 101 14.00 -11.31 21.93
CA ARG A 101 15.04 -12.22 21.40
C ARG A 101 14.46 -13.49 20.79
N ARG A 102 13.38 -14.03 21.35
CA ARG A 102 12.73 -15.26 20.89
C ARG A 102 11.88 -15.04 19.65
N THR A 103 11.11 -13.95 19.62
CA THR A 103 10.20 -13.61 18.52
C THR A 103 10.91 -12.92 17.33
N GLY A 104 12.09 -12.34 17.56
CA GLY A 104 12.76 -11.46 16.59
C GLY A 104 12.02 -10.13 16.38
N ILE A 105 11.03 -9.80 17.23
CA ILE A 105 10.31 -8.53 17.22
C ILE A 105 11.13 -7.52 18.04
N PRO A 106 11.33 -6.29 17.56
CA PRO A 106 12.13 -5.30 18.28
C PRO A 106 11.54 -5.02 19.68
N TYR A 107 12.40 -4.89 20.69
CA TYR A 107 12.00 -4.62 22.08
C TYR A 107 11.09 -3.39 22.23
N THR A 108 11.19 -2.39 21.34
CA THR A 108 10.28 -1.23 21.33
C THR A 108 8.84 -1.56 20.91
N THR A 109 8.60 -2.80 20.49
CA THR A 109 7.33 -3.29 19.95
C THR A 109 6.75 -4.43 20.80
N VAL A 110 7.62 -5.17 21.50
CA VAL A 110 7.25 -6.16 22.52
C VAL A 110 6.85 -5.45 23.81
#